data_AF-A0A9J7X7Q4-F1
#
_entry.id   AF-A0A9J7X7Q4-F1
#
_cell.length_a   1.000
_cell.length_b   1.000
_cell.length_c   1.000
_cell.angle_alpha   90.00
_cell.angle_beta   90.00
_cell.angle_gamma   90.00
#
_symmetry.space_group_name_H-M   'P 1'
#
loop_
_entity.id
_entity.type
_entity.pdbx_description
1 polymer ?
#
loop_
_entity_poly.entity_id
_entity_poly.type
_entity_poly.pdbx_seq_one_letter_code
_entity_poly.pdbx_strand_id
1 'polypeptide(L)'
;MSKVQGGMKCVKYLLFVFNFIFWLSGSLVLAVGLWLRFDPETVSLLAENDAPEHFFIAVYILIGAGGVMMLVGFFGCFGAMRESQCLLGLFFACLLIIFGAEVAAGVFGFLNKDKVLSTSSSDISVLLSQLECCEPESSPSSGLCTVCNEAIEKFFNEKLFIIGYVGIGIAGIMIIGMIFSMVLCCAIRNSREVI
;
A
#
# COMPACT_ATOMS: atom_id res chain seq x y z
N MET A 1 28.09 20.57 0.90
CA MET A 1 27.19 21.63 1.40
C MET A 1 25.88 21.54 0.63
N SER A 2 24.73 21.49 1.30
CA SER A 2 23.42 21.58 0.61
C SER A 2 23.29 22.95 -0.05
N LYS A 3 22.86 23.02 -1.31
CA LYS A 3 22.76 24.29 -2.07
C LYS A 3 21.60 25.17 -1.62
N VAL A 4 20.65 24.62 -0.85
CA VAL A 4 19.41 25.28 -0.42
C VAL A 4 19.52 25.87 0.99
N GLN A 5 19.05 27.12 1.16
CA GLN A 5 19.21 27.92 2.38
C GLN A 5 17.86 28.26 3.04
N GLY A 6 17.83 28.45 4.36
CA GLY A 6 16.61 28.79 5.12
C GLY A 6 15.62 27.63 5.28
N GLY A 7 14.31 27.94 5.24
CA GLY A 7 13.21 27.00 5.49
C GLY A 7 13.15 25.79 4.53
N MET A 8 13.77 25.90 3.35
CA MET A 8 13.88 24.79 2.39
C MET A 8 14.70 23.60 2.93
N LYS A 9 15.60 23.85 3.90
CA LYS A 9 16.32 22.77 4.61
C LYS A 9 15.37 21.92 5.46
N CYS A 10 14.37 22.54 6.09
CA CYS A 10 13.35 21.83 6.85
C CYS A 10 12.52 20.93 5.92
N VAL A 11 12.06 21.47 4.79
CA VAL A 11 11.32 20.70 3.77
C VAL A 11 12.14 19.52 3.25
N LYS A 12 13.43 19.73 2.96
CA LYS A 12 14.34 18.66 2.54
C LYS A 12 14.46 17.55 3.58
N TYR A 13 14.63 17.91 4.85
CA TYR A 13 14.78 16.91 5.92
C TYR A 13 13.46 16.18 6.21
N LEU A 14 12.32 16.88 6.18
CA LEU A 14 11.00 16.27 6.31
C LEU A 14 10.73 15.27 5.17
N LEU A 15 11.01 15.66 3.92
CA LEU A 15 10.85 14.78 2.76
C LEU A 15 11.78 13.56 2.87
N PHE A 16 13.02 13.75 3.32
CA PHE A 16 13.96 12.65 3.53
C PHE A 16 13.47 11.67 4.61
N VAL A 17 13.16 12.16 5.82
CA VAL A 17 12.73 11.30 6.94
C VAL A 17 11.45 10.54 6.59
N PHE A 18 10.48 11.22 5.99
CA PHE A 18 9.22 10.61 5.63
C PHE A 18 9.37 9.52 4.56
N ASN A 19 10.14 9.78 3.49
CA ASN A 19 10.43 8.78 2.47
C ASN A 19 11.31 7.64 3.00
N PHE A 20 12.16 7.91 3.99
CA PHE A 20 13.00 6.89 4.61
C PHE A 20 12.18 5.93 5.45
N ILE A 21 11.18 6.43 6.19
CA ILE A 21 10.21 5.59 6.90
C ILE A 21 9.45 4.72 5.90
N PHE A 22 8.97 5.29 4.79
CA PHE A 22 8.27 4.51 3.76
C PHE A 22 9.15 3.47 3.08
N TRP A 23 10.43 3.79 2.88
CA TRP A 23 11.39 2.84 2.36
C TRP A 23 11.56 1.64 3.31
N LEU A 24 11.72 1.89 4.62
CA LEU A 24 11.81 0.85 5.63
C LEU A 24 10.53 0.01 5.72
N SER A 25 9.36 0.64 5.70
CA SER A 25 8.09 -0.09 5.70
C SER A 25 7.91 -0.92 4.44
N GLY A 26 8.29 -0.40 3.27
CA GLY A 26 8.29 -1.14 2.00
C GLY A 26 9.21 -2.36 2.05
N SER A 27 10.43 -2.20 2.58
CA SER A 27 11.37 -3.31 2.78
C SER A 27 10.83 -4.35 3.75
N LEU A 28 10.15 -3.95 4.84
CA LEU A 28 9.51 -4.88 5.78
C LEU A 28 8.39 -5.68 5.10
N VAL A 29 7.48 -5.01 4.39
CA VAL A 29 6.38 -5.68 3.68
C VAL A 29 6.91 -6.63 2.60
N LEU A 30 7.94 -6.21 1.86
CA LEU A 30 8.59 -7.06 0.87
C LEU A 30 9.25 -8.28 1.53
N ALA A 31 9.92 -8.10 2.67
CA ALA A 31 10.53 -9.20 3.41
C ALA A 31 9.48 -10.22 3.90
N VAL A 32 8.36 -9.75 4.44
CA VAL A 32 7.23 -10.61 4.85
C VAL A 32 6.63 -11.33 3.65
N GLY A 33 6.40 -10.64 2.53
CA GLY A 33 5.88 -11.27 1.31
C GLY A 33 6.81 -12.35 0.74
N LEU A 34 8.12 -12.09 0.74
CA LEU A 34 9.12 -13.09 0.33
C LEU A 34 9.19 -14.26 1.33
N TRP A 35 9.10 -13.99 2.64
CA TRP A 35 9.06 -15.03 3.66
C TRP A 35 7.89 -15.98 3.44
N LEU A 36 6.68 -15.44 3.26
CA LEU A 36 5.47 -16.23 2.96
C LEU A 36 5.59 -17.07 1.69
N ARG A 37 6.41 -16.63 0.73
CA ARG A 37 6.59 -17.32 -0.55
C ARG A 37 7.64 -18.43 -0.51
N PHE A 38 8.69 -18.27 0.30
CA PHE A 38 9.88 -19.12 0.29
C PHE A 38 10.00 -20.04 1.52
N ASP A 39 9.20 -19.84 2.56
CA ASP A 39 9.20 -20.71 3.73
C ASP A 39 8.50 -22.05 3.43
N PRO A 40 9.22 -23.20 3.48
CA PRO A 40 8.67 -24.51 3.15
C PRO A 40 7.58 -24.97 4.12
N GLU A 41 7.60 -24.53 5.39
CA GLU A 41 6.54 -24.86 6.35
C GLU A 41 5.25 -24.13 5.98
N THR A 42 5.36 -22.86 5.61
CA THR A 42 4.19 -22.07 5.18
C THR A 42 3.60 -22.67 3.90
N VAL A 43 4.42 -22.95 2.89
CA VAL A 43 3.97 -23.50 1.60
C VAL A 43 3.36 -24.90 1.73
N SER A 44 3.88 -25.74 2.63
CA SER A 44 3.34 -27.10 2.84
C SER A 44 2.00 -27.08 3.58
N LEU A 45 1.83 -26.24 4.61
CA LEU A 45 0.55 -26.03 5.29
C LEU A 45 -0.53 -25.47 4.35
N LEU A 46 -0.13 -24.62 3.41
CA LEU A 46 -1.00 -24.09 2.37
C LEU A 46 -1.35 -25.15 1.31
N ALA A 47 -0.41 -26.00 0.91
CA ALA A 47 -0.68 -27.06 -0.06
C ALA A 47 -1.60 -28.17 0.49
N GLU A 48 -1.59 -28.41 1.81
CA GLU A 48 -2.38 -29.46 2.46
C GLU A 48 -3.87 -29.09 2.63
N ASN A 49 -4.21 -27.80 2.74
CA ASN A 49 -5.58 -27.32 2.95
C ASN A 49 -6.38 -27.08 1.66
N ASP A 50 -5.99 -27.67 0.53
CA ASP A 50 -6.55 -27.38 -0.81
C ASP A 50 -6.59 -25.85 -1.06
N ALA A 51 -5.52 -25.15 -0.67
CA ALA A 51 -5.57 -23.70 -0.53
C ALA A 51 -5.94 -23.05 -1.87
N PRO A 52 -6.89 -22.11 -1.85
CA PRO A 52 -7.35 -21.45 -3.05
C PRO A 52 -6.18 -20.74 -3.74
N GLU A 53 -6.08 -20.83 -5.08
CA GLU A 53 -5.08 -20.12 -5.90
C GLU A 53 -5.01 -18.60 -5.57
N HIS A 54 -6.11 -18.05 -5.04
CA HIS A 54 -6.25 -16.71 -4.50
C HIS A 54 -5.19 -16.33 -3.44
N PHE A 55 -4.74 -17.26 -2.59
CA PHE A 55 -3.72 -16.94 -1.59
C PHE A 55 -2.38 -16.56 -2.22
N PHE A 56 -1.93 -17.30 -3.23
CA PHE A 56 -0.68 -16.97 -3.93
C PHE A 56 -0.79 -15.62 -4.63
N ILE A 57 -1.96 -15.31 -5.20
CA ILE A 57 -2.25 -14.00 -5.81
C ILE A 57 -2.09 -12.88 -4.77
N ALA A 58 -2.65 -13.04 -3.56
CA ALA A 58 -2.51 -12.06 -2.48
C ALA A 58 -1.04 -11.86 -2.05
N VAL A 59 -0.25 -12.94 -1.93
CA VAL A 59 1.19 -12.85 -1.62
C VAL A 59 1.95 -12.12 -2.73
N TYR A 60 1.66 -12.37 -4.01
CA TYR A 60 2.28 -11.64 -5.11
C TYR A 60 1.90 -10.15 -5.12
N ILE A 61 0.64 -9.82 -4.81
CA ILE A 61 0.21 -8.43 -4.63
C ILE A 61 0.98 -7.77 -3.48
N LEU A 62 1.18 -8.47 -2.36
CA LEU A 62 1.95 -7.97 -1.21
C LEU A 62 3.42 -7.72 -1.57
N ILE A 63 4.07 -8.65 -2.26
CA ILE A 63 5.45 -8.51 -2.78
C ILE A 63 5.53 -7.32 -3.75
N GLY A 64 4.59 -7.22 -4.68
CA GLY A 64 4.51 -6.14 -5.66
C GLY A 64 4.34 -4.77 -4.99
N ALA A 65 3.37 -4.65 -4.07
CA ALA A 65 3.12 -3.43 -3.32
C ALA A 65 4.33 -3.03 -2.46
N GLY A 66 4.94 -3.98 -1.74
CA GLY A 66 6.16 -3.77 -0.95
C GLY A 66 7.33 -3.28 -1.81
N GLY A 67 7.52 -3.89 -2.98
CA GLY A 67 8.54 -3.49 -3.96
C GLY A 67 8.31 -2.08 -4.51
N VAL A 68 7.08 -1.75 -4.89
CA VAL A 68 6.72 -0.40 -5.37
C VAL A 68 6.95 0.64 -4.27
N MET A 69 6.50 0.39 -3.04
CA MET A 69 6.74 1.28 -1.89
C MET A 69 8.23 1.49 -1.64
N MET A 70 9.03 0.43 -1.68
CA MET A 70 10.49 0.50 -1.53
C MET A 70 11.14 1.34 -2.65
N LEU A 71 10.76 1.14 -3.91
CA LEU A 71 11.31 1.91 -5.04
C LEU A 71 10.95 3.40 -4.95
N VAL A 72 9.69 3.71 -4.64
CA VAL A 72 9.22 5.09 -4.49
C VAL A 72 9.93 5.78 -3.33
N GLY A 73 10.04 5.11 -2.17
CA GLY A 73 10.78 5.62 -1.01
C GLY A 73 12.27 5.84 -1.31
N PHE A 74 12.90 4.93 -2.07
CA PHE A 74 14.29 5.09 -2.52
C PHE A 74 14.45 6.33 -3.41
N PHE A 75 13.63 6.51 -4.44
CA PHE A 75 13.71 7.69 -5.31
C PHE A 75 13.44 8.99 -4.56
N GLY A 76 12.50 9.00 -3.61
CA GLY A 76 12.24 10.14 -2.73
C GLY A 76 13.45 10.49 -1.85
N CYS A 77 14.05 9.50 -1.18
CA CYS A 77 15.23 9.69 -0.32
C CYS A 77 16.45 10.16 -1.11
N PHE A 78 16.80 9.45 -2.19
CA PHE A 78 17.98 9.78 -3.01
C PHE A 78 17.79 11.06 -3.81
N GLY A 79 16.56 11.37 -4.25
CA GLY A 79 16.21 12.65 -4.85
C GLY A 79 16.44 13.82 -3.90
N ALA A 80 16.00 13.67 -2.63
CA ALA A 80 16.25 14.66 -1.59
C ALA A 80 17.75 14.79 -1.27
N MET A 81 18.45 13.67 -1.03
CA MET A 81 19.87 13.69 -0.64
C MET A 81 20.77 14.25 -1.74
N ARG A 82 20.59 13.79 -2.98
CA ARG A 82 21.45 14.16 -4.11
C ARG A 82 21.07 15.49 -4.77
N GLU A 83 19.99 16.14 -4.31
CA GLU A 83 19.46 17.36 -4.91
C GLU A 83 19.32 17.22 -6.44
N SER A 84 18.93 16.02 -6.92
CA SER A 84 18.84 15.70 -8.34
C SER A 84 17.41 15.88 -8.84
N GLN A 85 17.24 16.80 -9.78
CA GLN A 85 15.93 17.10 -10.37
C GLN A 85 15.33 15.92 -11.14
N CYS A 86 16.16 15.06 -11.73
CA CYS A 86 15.68 13.88 -12.43
C CYS A 86 15.09 12.84 -11.47
N LEU A 87 15.77 12.55 -10.34
CA LEU A 87 15.24 11.61 -9.33
C LEU A 87 13.99 12.16 -8.65
N LEU A 88 13.96 13.46 -8.35
CA LEU A 88 12.80 14.10 -7.74
C LEU A 88 11.62 14.19 -8.72
N GLY A 89 11.90 14.35 -10.02
CA GLY A 89 10.93 14.22 -11.10
C GLY A 89 10.38 12.81 -11.25
N LEU A 90 11.22 11.77 -11.16
CA LEU A 90 10.78 10.37 -11.15
C LEU A 90 9.88 10.07 -9.95
N PHE A 91 10.26 10.54 -8.76
CA PHE A 91 9.42 10.43 -7.56
C PHE A 91 8.04 11.07 -7.77
N PHE A 92 7.99 12.29 -8.31
CA PHE A 92 6.73 12.97 -8.64
C PHE A 92 5.89 12.21 -9.67
N ALA A 93 6.52 11.71 -10.74
CA ALA A 93 5.83 10.94 -11.77
C ALA A 93 5.25 9.62 -11.21
N CYS A 94 6.00 8.91 -10.36
CA CYS A 94 5.50 7.72 -9.68
C CYS A 94 4.30 8.04 -8.78
N LEU A 95 4.37 9.11 -7.97
CA LEU A 95 3.24 9.51 -7.14
C LEU A 95 1.99 9.88 -7.95
N LEU A 96 2.16 10.56 -9.10
CA LEU A 96 1.04 10.87 -9.99
C LEU A 96 0.37 9.61 -10.56
N ILE A 97 1.17 8.63 -10.99
CA ILE A 97 0.65 7.36 -11.53
C ILE A 97 -0.09 6.59 -10.43
N ILE A 98 0.49 6.51 -9.22
CA ILE A 98 -0.14 5.81 -8.10
C ILE A 98 -1.44 6.50 -7.69
N PHE A 99 -1.45 7.83 -7.60
CA PHE A 99 -2.65 8.59 -7.27
C PHE A 99 -3.76 8.39 -8.31
N GLY A 100 -3.42 8.40 -9.60
CA GLY A 100 -4.36 8.10 -10.67
C GLY A 100 -4.92 6.68 -10.58
N ALA A 101 -4.07 5.69 -10.27
CA ALA A 101 -4.47 4.31 -10.06
C ALA A 101 -5.36 4.16 -8.81
N GLU A 102 -5.07 4.87 -7.73
CA GLU A 102 -5.87 4.85 -6.50
C GLU A 102 -7.27 5.44 -6.72
N VAL A 103 -7.37 6.57 -7.42
CA VAL A 103 -8.67 7.15 -7.80
C VAL A 103 -9.43 6.20 -8.73
N ALA A 104 -8.77 5.61 -9.73
CA ALA A 104 -9.40 4.66 -10.64
C ALA A 104 -9.89 3.40 -9.91
N ALA A 105 -9.08 2.84 -9.01
CA ALA A 105 -9.45 1.70 -8.18
C ALA A 105 -10.58 2.03 -7.21
N GLY A 106 -10.57 3.22 -6.59
CA GLY A 106 -11.63 3.70 -5.72
C GLY A 106 -12.97 3.86 -6.44
N VAL A 107 -12.95 4.46 -7.65
CA VAL A 107 -14.16 4.60 -8.49
C VAL A 107 -14.64 3.23 -8.96
N PHE A 108 -13.75 2.36 -9.45
CA PHE A 108 -14.10 1.02 -9.89
C PHE A 108 -14.70 0.20 -8.73
N GLY A 109 -14.10 0.28 -7.55
CA GLY A 109 -14.56 -0.39 -6.35
C GLY A 109 -15.92 0.11 -5.88
N PHE A 110 -16.19 1.42 -6.04
CA PHE A 110 -17.49 1.98 -5.72
C PHE A 110 -18.59 1.57 -6.72
N LEU A 111 -18.26 1.40 -8.00
CA LEU A 111 -19.22 1.00 -9.04
C LEU A 111 -19.53 -0.50 -9.03
N ASN A 112 -18.58 -1.35 -8.61
CA ASN A 112 -18.70 -2.81 -8.64
C ASN A 112 -18.57 -3.42 -7.23
N LYS A 113 -19.18 -2.80 -6.22
CA LYS A 113 -19.08 -3.21 -4.82
C LYS A 113 -19.34 -4.71 -4.62
N ASP A 114 -20.37 -5.25 -5.25
CA ASP A 114 -20.77 -6.66 -5.09
C ASP A 114 -19.70 -7.64 -5.58
N LYS A 115 -19.01 -7.32 -6.69
CA LYS A 115 -17.90 -8.14 -7.21
C LYS A 115 -16.63 -8.02 -6.37
N VAL A 116 -16.39 -6.84 -5.80
CA VAL A 116 -15.23 -6.59 -4.93
C VAL A 116 -15.42 -7.30 -3.59
N LEU A 117 -16.63 -7.31 -3.06
CA LEU A 117 -17.01 -8.04 -1.85
C LEU A 117 -16.82 -9.54 -2.02
N SER A 118 -17.29 -10.12 -3.13
CA SER A 118 -17.12 -11.56 -3.39
C SER A 118 -15.65 -11.95 -3.54
N THR A 119 -14.83 -11.09 -4.14
CA THR A 119 -13.38 -11.34 -4.32
C THR A 119 -12.61 -11.16 -3.00
N SER A 120 -12.87 -10.07 -2.28
CA SER A 120 -12.20 -9.76 -1.00
C SER A 120 -12.53 -10.77 0.09
N SER A 121 -13.71 -11.41 0.02
CA SER A 121 -14.09 -12.44 0.99
C SER A 121 -13.19 -13.65 0.92
N SER A 122 -12.81 -14.06 -0.28
CA SER A 122 -11.88 -15.15 -0.52
C SER A 122 -10.47 -14.79 -0.01
N ASP A 123 -9.99 -13.58 -0.28
CA ASP A 123 -8.64 -13.14 0.11
C ASP A 123 -8.50 -12.91 1.63
N ILE A 124 -9.54 -12.38 2.28
CA ILE A 124 -9.57 -12.10 3.72
C ILE A 124 -9.83 -13.37 4.54
N SER A 125 -10.52 -14.38 4.00
CA SER A 125 -10.78 -15.66 4.70
C SER A 125 -9.50 -16.38 5.14
N VAL A 126 -8.42 -16.28 4.35
CA VAL A 126 -7.13 -16.91 4.69
C VAL A 126 -6.42 -16.17 5.84
N LEU A 127 -6.53 -14.84 5.90
CA LEU A 127 -6.08 -14.01 7.02
C LEU A 127 -6.95 -14.18 8.26
N LEU A 128 -8.24 -14.46 8.07
CA LEU A 128 -9.24 -14.69 9.12
C LEU A 128 -9.39 -16.16 9.50
N SER A 129 -8.54 -17.09 9.04
CA SER A 129 -8.48 -18.46 9.60
C SER A 129 -8.13 -18.49 11.10
N GLN A 130 -7.77 -17.34 11.68
CA GLN A 130 -7.59 -17.09 13.11
C GLN A 130 -8.86 -16.55 13.83
N LEU A 131 -9.94 -16.24 13.10
CA LEU A 131 -11.24 -15.80 13.62
C LEU A 131 -12.32 -16.83 13.21
N GLU A 132 -13.19 -17.21 14.14
CA GLU A 132 -14.16 -18.33 14.04
C GLU A 132 -15.18 -18.22 12.89
N CYS A 133 -14.77 -18.50 11.65
CA CYS A 133 -15.63 -18.60 10.49
C CYS A 133 -15.76 -20.07 10.04
N CYS A 134 -16.97 -20.53 9.72
CA CYS A 134 -17.22 -21.91 9.26
C CYS A 134 -17.55 -21.96 7.76
N GLU A 135 -16.98 -22.95 7.07
CA GLU A 135 -17.31 -23.32 5.70
C GLU A 135 -18.62 -24.13 5.64
N PRO A 136 -19.45 -24.02 4.59
CA PRO A 136 -20.83 -24.43 4.65
C PRO A 136 -21.01 -25.89 4.18
N GLU A 137 -20.42 -26.88 4.83
CA GLU A 137 -20.91 -28.28 4.72
C GLU A 137 -20.65 -29.08 6.00
N SER A 138 -21.64 -29.07 6.92
CA SER A 138 -22.23 -30.27 7.59
C SER A 138 -22.83 -30.01 9.00
N SER A 139 -24.07 -29.51 9.04
CA SER A 139 -25.10 -29.82 10.07
C SER A 139 -24.87 -29.38 11.55
N PRO A 140 -25.93 -29.39 12.40
CA PRO A 140 -26.14 -28.36 13.41
C PRO A 140 -25.42 -28.67 14.72
N SER A 141 -24.48 -27.80 15.11
CA SER A 141 -24.06 -27.73 16.51
C SER A 141 -24.12 -26.28 16.99
N SER A 142 -24.64 -26.16 18.19
CA SER A 142 -25.04 -24.95 18.90
C SER A 142 -23.86 -24.01 19.17
N GLY A 143 -23.56 -23.16 18.20
CA GLY A 143 -22.67 -22.00 18.29
C GLY A 143 -22.98 -21.07 17.12
N LEU A 144 -23.18 -19.77 17.39
CA LEU A 144 -23.60 -18.75 16.42
C LEU A 144 -22.44 -18.41 15.46
N CYS A 145 -22.04 -19.34 14.59
CA CYS A 145 -21.12 -19.03 13.49
C CYS A 145 -21.90 -18.42 12.33
N THR A 146 -21.47 -17.25 11.86
CA THR A 146 -22.12 -16.53 10.74
C THR A 146 -21.45 -16.94 9.43
N VAL A 147 -22.23 -17.08 8.35
CA VAL A 147 -21.68 -17.33 7.01
C VAL A 147 -20.76 -16.16 6.64
N CYS A 148 -19.50 -16.43 6.27
CA CYS A 148 -18.48 -15.42 5.94
C CYS A 148 -19.01 -14.30 5.04
N ASN A 149 -19.78 -14.67 4.00
CA ASN A 149 -20.29 -13.74 3.01
C ASN A 149 -21.20 -12.66 3.62
N GLU A 150 -22.06 -13.05 4.58
CA GLU A 150 -23.00 -12.15 5.23
C GLU A 150 -22.30 -11.26 6.29
N ALA A 151 -21.31 -11.81 6.99
CA ALA A 151 -20.45 -11.04 7.90
C ALA A 151 -19.64 -9.98 7.14
N ILE A 152 -19.14 -10.30 5.95
CA ILE A 152 -18.29 -9.40 5.15
C ILE A 152 -19.11 -8.26 4.54
N GLU A 153 -20.32 -8.52 4.04
CA GLU A 153 -21.23 -7.44 3.63
C GLU A 153 -21.57 -6.51 4.81
N LYS A 154 -21.75 -7.08 6.00
CA LYS A 154 -22.02 -6.30 7.22
C LYS A 154 -20.80 -5.48 7.64
N PHE A 155 -19.59 -6.07 7.58
CA PHE A 155 -18.33 -5.36 7.82
C PHE A 155 -18.11 -4.22 6.81
N PHE A 156 -18.34 -4.45 5.52
CA PHE A 156 -18.13 -3.44 4.50
C PHE A 156 -19.14 -2.31 4.60
N ASN A 157 -20.41 -2.59 4.87
CA ASN A 157 -21.41 -1.52 5.02
C ASN A 157 -21.20 -0.69 6.28
N GLU A 158 -20.78 -1.32 7.39
CA GLU A 158 -20.59 -0.61 8.66
C GLU A 158 -19.22 0.08 8.74
N LYS A 159 -18.18 -0.51 8.14
CA LYS A 159 -16.79 0.00 8.18
C LYS A 159 -16.37 0.67 6.86
N LEU A 160 -17.27 0.85 5.89
CA LEU A 160 -16.99 1.60 4.65
C LEU A 160 -16.38 2.97 4.95
N PHE A 161 -16.88 3.62 6.00
CA PHE A 161 -16.38 4.92 6.43
C PHE A 161 -14.90 4.86 6.84
N ILE A 162 -14.48 3.79 7.53
CA ILE A 162 -13.07 3.61 7.93
C ILE A 162 -12.19 3.43 6.69
N ILE A 163 -12.60 2.57 5.76
CA ILE A 163 -11.88 2.36 4.50
C ILE A 163 -11.80 3.67 3.69
N GLY A 164 -12.89 4.45 3.68
CA GLY A 164 -12.93 5.78 3.08
C GLY A 164 -11.95 6.77 3.73
N TYR A 165 -11.90 6.84 5.07
CA TYR A 165 -10.95 7.69 5.79
C TYR A 165 -9.49 7.29 5.51
N VAL A 166 -9.20 5.99 5.47
CA VAL A 166 -7.87 5.48 5.15
C VAL A 166 -7.47 5.91 3.73
N GLY A 167 -8.35 5.72 2.74
CA GLY A 167 -8.09 6.15 1.36
C GLY A 167 -7.89 7.67 1.22
N ILE A 168 -8.72 8.49 1.88
CA ILE A 168 -8.55 9.95 1.90
C ILE A 168 -7.21 10.34 2.55
N GLY A 169 -6.80 9.66 3.62
CA GLY A 169 -5.53 9.88 4.29
C GLY A 169 -4.34 9.56 3.39
N ILE A 170 -4.38 8.42 2.69
CA ILE A 170 -3.35 8.00 1.75
C ILE A 170 -3.24 9.02 0.59
N ALA A 171 -4.36 9.38 -0.03
CA ALA A 171 -4.43 10.41 -1.06
C ALA A 171 -3.85 11.76 -0.58
N GLY A 172 -4.20 12.19 0.63
CA GLY A 172 -3.69 13.43 1.24
C GLY A 172 -2.18 13.40 1.42
N ILE A 173 -1.64 12.28 1.91
CA ILE A 173 -0.19 12.06 2.05
C ILE A 173 0.51 12.13 0.69
N MET A 174 -0.04 11.51 -0.35
CA MET A 174 0.53 11.57 -1.71
C MET A 174 0.56 13.00 -2.24
N ILE A 175 -0.52 13.75 -2.06
CA ILE A 175 -0.60 15.16 -2.48
C ILE A 175 0.46 16.00 -1.76
N ILE A 176 0.63 15.82 -0.46
CA ILE A 176 1.66 16.51 0.31
C ILE A 176 3.07 16.15 -0.23
N GLY A 177 3.31 14.86 -0.51
CA GLY A 177 4.55 14.39 -1.13
C GLY A 177 4.82 15.03 -2.49
N MET A 178 3.80 15.16 -3.34
CA MET A 178 3.88 15.83 -4.64
C MET A 178 4.21 17.32 -4.51
N ILE A 179 3.56 18.03 -3.57
CA ILE A 179 3.80 19.45 -3.32
C ILE A 179 5.23 19.67 -2.85
N PHE A 180 5.70 18.92 -1.86
CA PHE A 180 7.06 19.07 -1.36
C PHE A 180 8.11 18.70 -2.40
N SER A 181 7.84 17.67 -3.22
CA SER A 181 8.68 17.32 -4.36
C SER A 181 8.81 18.48 -5.34
N MET A 182 7.69 19.07 -5.77
CA MET A 182 7.68 20.19 -6.72
C MET A 182 8.38 21.43 -6.15
N VAL A 183 8.11 21.78 -4.89
CA VAL A 183 8.74 22.91 -4.21
C VAL A 183 10.26 22.73 -4.14
N LEU A 184 10.72 21.54 -3.75
CA LEU A 184 12.14 21.23 -3.67
C LEU A 184 12.79 21.18 -5.06
N CYS A 185 12.10 20.65 -6.08
CA CYS A 185 12.55 20.66 -7.48
C CYS A 185 12.72 22.10 -8.01
N CYS A 186 11.75 22.97 -7.76
CA CYS A 186 11.79 24.38 -8.13
C CYS A 186 12.92 25.12 -7.40
N ALA A 187 13.11 24.85 -6.10
CA ALA A 187 14.19 25.44 -5.33
C ALA A 187 15.57 25.04 -5.88
N ILE A 188 15.76 23.75 -6.19
CA ILE A 188 17.01 23.24 -6.80
C ILE A 188 17.23 23.87 -8.18
N ARG A 189 16.17 23.99 -9.01
CA ARG A 189 16.26 24.64 -10.32
C ARG A 189 16.73 26.08 -10.19
N ASN A 190 16.07 26.85 -9.32
CA ASN A 190 16.41 28.24 -9.07
C ASN A 190 17.87 28.37 -8.60
N SER A 191 18.32 27.50 -7.70
CA SER A 191 19.72 27.48 -7.24
C SER A 191 20.75 27.13 -8.32
N ARG A 192 20.36 26.47 -9.43
CA ARG A 192 21.26 26.17 -10.56
C ARG A 192 21.41 27.36 -11.51
N GLU A 193 20.34 28.14 -11.71
CA GLU A 193 20.32 29.30 -12.62
C GLU A 193 21.18 30.47 -12.11
N VAL A 194 21.49 30.53 -10.81
CA VAL A 194 22.27 31.62 -10.18
C VAL A 194 23.79 31.36 -10.14
N ILE A 195 24.28 30.22 -10.64
CA ILE A 195 25.69 29.80 -10.64
C ILE A 195 26.18 29.73 -12.07
#